data_AF-A0A9P7QI90-F1
#
_entry.id   AF-A0A9P7QI90-F1
#
_cell.length_a   1.000
_cell.length_b   1.000
_cell.length_c   1.000
_cell.angle_alpha   90.00
_cell.angle_beta   90.00
_cell.angle_gamma   90.00
#
_symmetry.space_group_name_H-M   'P 1'
#
loop_
_entity.id
_entity.type
_entity.pdbx_description
1 polymer ?
#
loop_
_entity_poly.entity_id
_entity_poly.type
_entity_poly.pdbx_seq_one_letter_code
_entity_poly.pdbx_strand_id
1 'polypeptide(L)'
;MVPKQKEMDGIVRSIYQALETKDHLKSTLFVLCGDHGMNDAGNHGASSPGETSPALIFMSPKFKGKLPKLYAPMEPKEEFDYYEMVEQSDIAPTVAALLGFPVSKNNLGAFIPDFLSFWSSPLDQVQILVRNAKQILGIVTATFGVELFDLKGKINPCLLDKTDINNLACEWQRLITQADDMLDGSNVNTEWLSGMLAWLRSAQELMSGMASNYDVSKLGLGLALAASAAACSIMAMLSLVNRSHDMVWPTSLMTALYGVMMFASSFVEEEQHFWYWTLTLWMAYLGISSTRR
;
A
#
# COMPACT_ATOMS: atom_id res chain seq x y z
N MET A 1 -14.85 1.18 -22.27
CA MET A 1 -14.64 2.05 -21.09
C MET A 1 -15.23 3.46 -21.26
N VAL A 2 -15.03 4.16 -22.39
CA VAL A 2 -15.46 5.56 -22.59
C VAL A 2 -16.92 5.88 -22.18
N PRO A 3 -17.95 5.06 -22.51
CA PRO A 3 -19.32 5.36 -22.08
C PRO A 3 -19.46 5.40 -20.56
N LYS A 4 -18.81 4.49 -19.83
CA LYS A 4 -18.87 4.44 -18.37
C LYS A 4 -18.14 5.63 -17.73
N GLN A 5 -16.99 6.03 -18.28
CA GLN A 5 -16.29 7.23 -17.81
C GLN A 5 -17.14 8.50 -17.98
N LYS A 6 -17.87 8.64 -19.10
CA LYS A 6 -18.82 9.75 -19.31
C LYS A 6 -19.99 9.73 -18.32
N GLU A 7 -20.50 8.55 -17.99
CA GLU A 7 -21.54 8.39 -16.97
C GLU A 7 -21.03 8.85 -15.60
N MET A 8 -19.84 8.39 -15.19
CA MET A 8 -19.22 8.78 -13.92
C MET A 8 -18.89 10.28 -13.86
N ASP A 9 -18.42 10.89 -14.96
CA ASP A 9 -18.24 12.35 -15.07
C ASP A 9 -19.57 13.11 -14.82
N GLY A 10 -20.69 12.59 -15.36
CA GLY A 10 -22.02 13.15 -15.11
C GLY A 10 -22.43 13.09 -13.62
N ILE A 11 -22.10 11.99 -12.94
CA ILE A 11 -22.35 11.84 -11.49
C ILE A 11 -21.50 12.83 -10.69
N VAL A 12 -20.20 12.91 -10.98
CA VAL A 12 -19.27 13.84 -10.32
C VAL A 12 -19.75 15.29 -10.51
N ARG A 13 -20.14 15.66 -11.73
CA ARG A 13 -20.72 16.98 -12.03
C ARG A 13 -21.97 17.26 -11.19
N SER A 14 -22.87 16.28 -11.10
CA SER A 14 -24.13 16.43 -10.34
C SER A 14 -23.87 16.62 -8.84
N ILE A 15 -22.91 15.86 -8.27
CA ILE A 15 -22.49 16.01 -6.87
C ILE A 15 -21.90 17.40 -6.64
N TYR A 16 -20.92 17.80 -7.47
CA TYR A 16 -20.23 19.08 -7.29
C TYR A 16 -21.17 20.28 -7.46
N GLN A 17 -22.10 20.24 -8.42
CA GLN A 17 -23.15 21.25 -8.58
C GLN A 17 -24.02 21.37 -7.31
N ALA A 18 -24.34 20.26 -6.65
CA ALA A 18 -25.06 20.29 -5.38
C ALA A 18 -24.23 20.96 -4.27
N LEU A 19 -22.91 20.71 -4.20
CA LEU A 19 -22.01 21.37 -3.25
C LEU A 19 -21.97 22.90 -3.46
N GLU A 20 -22.00 23.36 -4.72
CA GLU A 20 -21.97 24.79 -5.04
C GLU A 20 -23.31 25.49 -4.76
N THR A 21 -24.43 24.82 -5.03
CA THR A 21 -25.76 25.45 -5.02
C THR A 21 -26.52 25.29 -3.71
N LYS A 22 -26.27 24.24 -2.92
CA LYS A 22 -26.98 23.99 -1.65
C LYS A 22 -26.19 24.52 -0.48
N ASP A 23 -26.76 25.48 0.26
CA ASP A 23 -26.05 26.17 1.35
C ASP A 23 -25.51 25.22 2.43
N HIS A 24 -26.26 24.19 2.81
CA HIS A 24 -25.85 23.21 3.82
C HIS A 24 -24.67 22.32 3.38
N LEU A 25 -24.31 22.29 2.10
CA LEU A 25 -23.20 21.50 1.55
C LEU A 25 -21.94 22.31 1.25
N LYS A 26 -21.97 23.65 1.42
CA LYS A 26 -20.84 24.53 1.08
C LYS A 26 -19.55 24.26 1.87
N SER A 27 -19.64 23.53 2.98
CA SER A 27 -18.49 23.13 3.80
C SER A 27 -18.08 21.67 3.64
N THR A 28 -18.57 20.99 2.62
CA THR A 28 -18.21 19.59 2.34
C THR A 28 -16.89 19.50 1.57
N LEU A 29 -16.09 18.50 1.93
CA LEU A 29 -14.97 18.00 1.14
C LEU A 29 -15.45 16.78 0.36
N PHE A 30 -15.34 16.81 -0.95
CA PHE A 30 -15.60 15.67 -1.82
C PHE A 30 -14.28 15.07 -2.27
N VAL A 31 -14.01 13.84 -1.84
CA VAL A 31 -12.82 13.06 -2.23
C VAL A 31 -13.27 12.02 -3.24
N LEU A 32 -12.75 12.10 -4.45
CA LEU A 32 -12.92 11.11 -5.50
C LEU A 32 -11.61 10.33 -5.64
N CYS A 33 -11.64 9.04 -5.38
CA CYS A 33 -10.47 8.16 -5.52
C CYS A 33 -10.84 6.82 -6.14
N GLY A 34 -9.88 6.19 -6.81
CA GLY A 34 -9.90 4.76 -7.10
C GLY A 34 -9.16 3.97 -6.01
N ASP A 35 -9.56 2.73 -5.80
CA ASP A 35 -8.85 1.75 -4.99
C ASP A 35 -7.62 1.21 -5.74
N HIS A 36 -7.80 0.90 -7.02
CA HIS A 36 -6.75 0.51 -7.96
C HIS A 36 -7.10 0.93 -9.40
N GLY A 37 -6.13 0.77 -10.28
CA GLY A 37 -6.28 0.94 -11.72
C GLY A 37 -6.61 -0.39 -12.42
N MET A 38 -6.33 -0.46 -13.72
CA MET A 38 -6.59 -1.64 -14.55
C MET A 38 -5.61 -1.66 -15.72
N ASN A 39 -5.12 -2.83 -16.09
CA ASN A 39 -4.34 -2.99 -17.32
C ASN A 39 -5.24 -3.00 -18.57
N ASP A 40 -4.61 -3.00 -19.75
CA ASP A 40 -5.31 -2.98 -21.04
C ASP A 40 -6.24 -4.18 -21.28
N ALA A 41 -5.98 -5.31 -20.61
CA ALA A 41 -6.82 -6.51 -20.69
C ALA A 41 -8.04 -6.44 -19.76
N GLY A 42 -8.16 -5.40 -18.94
CA GLY A 42 -9.25 -5.28 -17.97
C GLY A 42 -9.02 -6.08 -16.69
N ASN A 43 -7.77 -6.37 -16.33
CA ASN A 43 -7.39 -7.04 -15.09
C ASN A 43 -6.56 -6.13 -14.17
N HIS A 44 -6.46 -6.48 -12.88
CA HIS A 44 -5.71 -5.74 -11.87
C HIS A 44 -4.97 -6.68 -10.90
N GLY A 45 -4.18 -6.10 -9.99
CA GLY A 45 -3.48 -6.84 -8.93
C GLY A 45 -2.00 -7.11 -9.23
N ALA A 46 -1.49 -6.68 -10.38
CA ALA A 46 -0.06 -6.61 -10.64
C ALA A 46 0.50 -5.21 -10.27
N SER A 47 1.68 -4.88 -10.79
CA SER A 47 2.46 -3.69 -10.41
C SER A 47 2.69 -2.72 -11.58
N SER A 48 1.87 -2.80 -12.63
CA SER A 48 1.97 -1.86 -13.75
C SER A 48 1.45 -0.48 -13.35
N PRO A 49 1.97 0.62 -13.92
CA PRO A 49 1.48 1.97 -13.62
C PRO A 49 -0.03 2.11 -13.84
N GLY A 50 -0.57 1.52 -14.91
CA GLY A 50 -2.01 1.49 -15.17
C GLY A 50 -2.85 0.79 -14.09
N GLU A 51 -2.26 -0.13 -13.32
CA GLU A 51 -2.91 -0.84 -12.21
C GLU A 51 -2.69 -0.17 -10.85
N THR A 52 -1.56 0.50 -10.63
CA THR A 52 -1.16 1.03 -9.33
C THR A 52 -1.37 2.54 -9.17
N SER A 53 -1.66 3.27 -10.25
CA SER A 53 -1.80 4.74 -10.24
C SER A 53 -3.25 5.19 -10.49
N PRO A 54 -4.22 4.86 -9.60
CA PRO A 54 -5.58 5.34 -9.74
C PRO A 54 -5.68 6.85 -9.50
N ALA A 55 -6.72 7.48 -10.05
CA ALA A 55 -6.96 8.90 -9.86
C ALA A 55 -7.33 9.23 -8.40
N LEU A 56 -6.84 10.37 -7.91
CA LEU A 56 -7.23 11.00 -6.64
C LEU A 56 -7.53 12.48 -6.88
N ILE A 57 -8.71 12.94 -6.50
CA ILE A 57 -9.14 14.34 -6.63
C ILE A 57 -9.84 14.78 -5.36
N PHE A 58 -9.41 15.90 -4.80
CA PHE A 58 -10.11 16.61 -3.74
C PHE A 58 -10.86 17.81 -4.31
N MET A 59 -12.15 17.92 -4.00
CA MET A 59 -13.03 18.97 -4.50
C MET A 59 -13.77 19.64 -3.34
N SER A 60 -13.80 20.96 -3.34
CA SER A 60 -14.66 21.74 -2.45
C SER A 60 -14.85 23.16 -3.00
N PRO A 61 -16.04 23.77 -2.86
CA PRO A 61 -16.22 25.20 -3.16
C PRO A 61 -15.23 26.10 -2.40
N LYS A 62 -14.74 25.66 -1.23
CA LYS A 62 -13.78 26.38 -0.39
C LYS A 62 -12.35 26.43 -0.94
N PHE A 63 -12.03 25.64 -1.97
CA PHE A 63 -10.69 25.61 -2.56
C PHE A 63 -10.43 26.75 -3.54
N LYS A 64 -11.49 27.43 -4.01
CA LYS A 64 -11.39 28.54 -4.94
C LYS A 64 -10.47 29.64 -4.38
N GLY A 65 -9.36 29.87 -5.07
CA GLY A 65 -8.38 30.90 -4.72
C GLY A 65 -7.41 30.54 -3.59
N LYS A 66 -7.44 29.30 -3.06
CA LYS A 66 -6.51 28.83 -2.02
C LYS A 66 -5.46 27.85 -2.54
N LEU A 67 -5.85 26.98 -3.48
CA LEU A 67 -4.95 26.00 -4.08
C LEU A 67 -4.40 26.49 -5.43
N PRO A 68 -3.21 25.99 -5.85
CA PRO A 68 -2.67 26.24 -7.18
C PRO A 68 -3.68 25.86 -8.27
N LYS A 69 -3.72 26.64 -9.35
CA LYS A 69 -4.51 26.29 -10.53
C LYS A 69 -3.75 25.26 -11.36
N LEU A 70 -4.30 24.06 -11.44
CA LEU A 70 -3.84 23.03 -12.37
C LEU A 70 -4.64 23.09 -13.67
N TYR A 71 -4.01 22.69 -14.77
CA TYR A 71 -4.63 22.64 -16.10
C TYR A 71 -5.03 21.20 -16.42
N ALA A 72 -6.16 21.04 -17.12
CA ALA A 72 -6.64 19.76 -17.60
C ALA A 72 -7.28 19.93 -19.00
N PRO A 73 -7.12 18.97 -19.92
CA PRO A 73 -6.27 17.78 -19.80
C PRO A 73 -4.77 18.14 -19.79
N MET A 74 -3.97 17.34 -19.09
CA MET A 74 -2.51 17.46 -19.03
C MET A 74 -1.89 16.27 -19.77
N GLU A 75 -0.78 16.51 -20.46
CA GLU A 75 0.04 15.44 -21.03
C GLU A 75 0.86 14.78 -19.91
N PRO A 76 0.90 13.44 -19.84
CA PRO A 76 1.65 12.74 -18.80
C PRO A 76 3.16 12.87 -19.03
N LYS A 77 3.94 12.95 -17.93
CA LYS A 77 5.41 12.88 -18.00
C LYS A 77 5.90 11.45 -18.26
N GLU A 78 5.28 10.51 -17.56
CA GLU A 78 5.46 9.07 -17.67
C GLU A 78 4.08 8.39 -17.64
N GLU A 79 4.02 7.07 -17.84
CA GLU A 79 2.75 6.33 -17.86
C GLU A 79 1.93 6.59 -16.58
N PHE A 80 0.79 7.27 -16.72
CA PHE A 80 -0.08 7.70 -15.62
C PHE A 80 0.51 8.71 -14.61
N ASP A 81 1.64 9.37 -14.91
CA ASP A 81 2.18 10.50 -14.12
C ASP A 81 1.73 11.85 -14.70
N TYR A 82 0.66 12.41 -14.14
CA TYR A 82 0.05 13.67 -14.59
C TYR A 82 0.28 14.83 -13.62
N TYR A 83 0.09 14.61 -12.33
CA TYR A 83 0.14 15.64 -11.29
C TYR A 83 1.07 15.19 -10.17
N GLU A 84 1.03 15.86 -9.02
CA GLU A 84 1.77 15.39 -7.85
C GLU A 84 1.30 13.99 -7.44
N MET A 85 2.23 13.05 -7.37
CA MET A 85 1.98 11.71 -6.88
C MET A 85 1.98 11.71 -5.35
N VAL A 86 1.00 11.03 -4.76
CA VAL A 86 0.87 10.85 -3.31
C VAL A 86 0.54 9.39 -3.02
N GLU A 87 0.89 8.93 -1.83
CA GLU A 87 0.56 7.58 -1.39
C GLU A 87 -0.91 7.52 -0.95
N GLN A 88 -1.60 6.41 -1.18
CA GLN A 88 -2.99 6.25 -0.69
C GLN A 88 -3.09 6.46 0.84
N SER A 89 -2.02 6.12 1.56
CA SER A 89 -1.92 6.33 3.00
C SER A 89 -1.93 7.81 3.43
N ASP A 90 -1.56 8.75 2.55
CA ASP A 90 -1.51 10.20 2.79
C ASP A 90 -2.90 10.84 2.93
N ILE A 91 -3.94 10.18 2.41
CA ILE A 91 -5.32 10.65 2.49
C ILE A 91 -5.74 10.76 3.96
N ALA A 92 -5.41 9.76 4.78
CA ALA A 92 -5.84 9.70 6.17
C ALA A 92 -5.32 10.85 7.04
N PRO A 93 -4.00 11.16 7.11
CA PRO A 93 -3.51 12.29 7.91
C PRO A 93 -4.02 13.63 7.39
N THR A 94 -4.17 13.77 6.07
CA THR A 94 -4.67 15.00 5.44
C THR A 94 -6.14 15.26 5.81
N VAL A 95 -7.01 14.25 5.66
CA VAL A 95 -8.43 14.36 6.03
C VAL A 95 -8.59 14.49 7.55
N ALA A 96 -7.81 13.76 8.35
CA ALA A 96 -7.83 13.87 9.80
C ALA A 96 -7.50 15.30 10.26
N ALA A 97 -6.47 15.92 9.68
CA ALA A 97 -6.13 17.31 9.94
C ALA A 97 -7.29 18.26 9.56
N LEU A 98 -7.84 18.14 8.35
CA LEU A 98 -8.94 18.99 7.86
C LEU A 98 -10.21 18.89 8.73
N LEU A 99 -10.47 17.72 9.32
CA LEU A 99 -11.62 17.47 10.21
C LEU A 99 -11.32 17.72 11.69
N GLY A 100 -10.06 17.93 12.07
CA GLY A 100 -9.65 18.10 13.47
C GLY A 100 -9.61 16.81 14.30
N PHE A 101 -9.44 15.65 13.65
CA PHE A 101 -9.31 14.35 14.31
C PHE A 101 -7.83 13.92 14.41
N PRO A 102 -7.48 13.05 15.37
CA PRO A 102 -6.16 12.42 15.38
C PRO A 102 -5.98 11.47 14.19
N VAL A 103 -4.75 11.34 13.71
CA VAL A 103 -4.37 10.36 12.68
C VAL A 103 -4.56 8.93 13.21
N SER A 104 -4.97 7.99 12.36
CA SER A 104 -5.15 6.57 12.71
C SER A 104 -3.83 5.91 13.12
N LYS A 105 -3.83 5.15 14.23
CA LYS A 105 -2.62 4.61 14.92
C LYS A 105 -1.60 3.90 14.03
N ASN A 106 -2.06 3.20 12.99
CA ASN A 106 -1.20 2.40 12.12
C ASN A 106 -0.98 3.03 10.73
N ASN A 107 -1.36 4.29 10.56
CA ASN A 107 -1.19 4.98 9.29
C ASN A 107 0.25 5.51 9.14
N LEU A 108 0.87 5.20 8.00
CA LEU A 108 2.22 5.63 7.60
C LEU A 108 2.20 6.85 6.65
N GLY A 109 1.04 7.47 6.45
CA GLY A 109 0.85 8.55 5.50
C GLY A 109 1.57 9.83 5.91
N ALA A 110 2.11 10.54 4.93
CA ALA A 110 2.56 11.90 5.07
C ALA A 110 1.42 12.87 4.71
N PHE A 111 1.33 13.98 5.43
CA PHE A 111 0.38 15.04 5.15
C PHE A 111 0.65 15.67 3.76
N ILE A 112 -0.40 15.85 2.95
CA ILE A 112 -0.29 16.41 1.60
C ILE A 112 -0.01 17.92 1.68
N PRO A 113 1.17 18.42 1.24
CA PRO A 113 1.62 19.79 1.50
C PRO A 113 0.68 20.89 1.00
N ASP A 114 0.02 20.68 -0.13
CA ASP A 114 -0.89 21.67 -0.75
C ASP A 114 -2.01 22.13 0.20
N PHE A 115 -2.43 21.25 1.11
CA PHE A 115 -3.47 21.55 2.09
C PHE A 115 -2.98 22.40 3.25
N LEU A 116 -1.66 22.55 3.46
CA LEU A 116 -1.14 23.29 4.61
C LEU A 116 -1.58 24.76 4.59
N SER A 117 -1.77 25.32 3.39
CA SER A 117 -2.27 26.67 3.13
C SER A 117 -3.68 26.95 3.68
N PHE A 118 -4.46 25.93 4.04
CA PHE A 118 -5.77 26.12 4.67
C PHE A 118 -5.68 26.66 6.09
N TRP A 119 -4.55 26.48 6.77
CA TRP A 119 -4.27 27.04 8.09
C TRP A 119 -3.45 28.33 7.96
N SER A 120 -4.06 29.46 8.31
CA SER A 120 -3.41 30.78 8.23
C SER A 120 -2.36 31.00 9.31
N SER A 121 -2.49 30.31 10.45
CA SER A 121 -1.53 30.37 11.55
C SER A 121 -0.34 29.46 11.24
N PRO A 122 0.89 30.01 11.18
CA PRO A 122 2.08 29.19 11.02
C PRO A 122 2.23 28.15 12.16
N LEU A 123 1.80 28.49 13.37
CA LEU A 123 1.80 27.58 14.51
C LEU A 123 0.93 26.34 14.26
N ASP A 124 -0.24 26.51 13.63
CA ASP A 124 -1.14 25.39 13.32
C ASP A 124 -0.49 24.46 12.28
N GLN A 125 0.21 25.02 11.30
CA GLN A 125 0.94 24.25 10.29
C GLN A 125 2.03 23.39 10.93
N VAL A 126 2.83 23.97 11.83
CA VAL A 126 3.84 23.23 12.61
C VAL A 126 3.18 22.12 13.41
N GLN A 127 2.08 22.41 14.11
CA GLN A 127 1.40 21.40 14.93
C GLN A 127 0.84 20.24 14.09
N ILE A 128 0.30 20.50 12.90
CA ILE A 128 -0.21 19.46 12.00
C ILE A 128 0.93 18.52 11.59
N LEU A 129 2.05 19.08 11.13
CA LEU A 129 3.19 18.28 10.69
C LEU A 129 3.84 17.53 11.86
N VAL A 130 4.03 18.16 13.02
CA VAL A 130 4.57 17.51 14.21
C VAL A 130 3.67 16.38 14.69
N ARG A 131 2.33 16.54 14.66
CA ARG A 131 1.40 15.46 15.04
C ARG A 131 1.44 14.29 14.07
N ASN A 132 1.49 14.55 12.77
CA ASN A 132 1.68 13.50 11.78
C ASN A 132 3.03 12.80 11.95
N ALA A 133 4.10 13.54 12.20
CA ALA A 133 5.43 12.99 12.38
C ALA A 133 5.53 12.12 13.65
N LYS A 134 4.99 12.60 14.77
CA LYS A 134 4.89 11.82 16.02
C LYS A 134 4.07 10.54 15.85
N GLN A 135 3.06 10.55 14.99
CA GLN A 135 2.31 9.34 14.69
C GLN A 135 3.18 8.30 13.99
N ILE A 136 3.83 8.68 12.89
CA ILE A 136 4.70 7.75 12.15
C ILE A 136 5.84 7.28 13.05
N LEU A 137 6.43 8.18 13.85
CA LEU A 137 7.45 7.86 14.84
C LEU A 137 6.99 6.76 15.81
N GLY A 138 5.72 6.76 16.25
CA GLY A 138 5.17 5.71 17.09
C GLY A 138 5.28 4.33 16.45
N ILE A 139 5.10 4.24 15.13
CA ILE A 139 5.21 3.00 14.35
C ILE A 139 6.69 2.64 14.12
N VAL A 140 7.53 3.63 13.80
CA VAL A 140 8.98 3.46 13.61
C VAL A 140 9.62 2.94 14.90
N THR A 141 9.35 3.57 16.04
CA THR A 141 9.92 3.18 17.35
C THR A 141 9.38 1.84 17.86
N ALA A 142 8.16 1.46 17.49
CA ALA A 142 7.66 0.10 17.76
C ALA A 142 8.45 -0.98 16.97
N THR A 143 9.03 -0.61 15.83
CA THR A 143 9.79 -1.51 14.94
C THR A 143 11.28 -1.55 15.30
N PHE A 144 11.89 -0.38 15.52
CA PHE A 144 13.33 -0.22 15.70
C PHE A 144 13.77 0.07 17.15
N GLY A 145 12.81 0.23 18.06
CA GLY A 145 13.07 0.63 19.44
C GLY A 145 13.07 2.15 19.63
N VAL A 146 12.89 2.57 20.88
CA VAL A 146 12.78 4.00 21.26
C VAL A 146 14.13 4.69 21.44
N GLU A 147 15.19 3.94 21.76
CA GLU A 147 16.47 4.49 22.20
C GLU A 147 17.16 5.36 21.14
N LEU A 148 16.99 5.01 19.86
CA LEU A 148 17.62 5.74 18.75
C LEU A 148 16.97 7.12 18.51
N PHE A 149 15.69 7.26 18.85
CA PHE A 149 14.90 8.49 18.63
C PHE A 149 14.72 9.33 19.90
N ASP A 150 15.26 8.88 21.03
CA ASP A 150 15.20 9.61 22.30
C ASP A 150 16.15 10.83 22.27
N LEU A 151 15.59 12.02 22.48
CA LEU A 151 16.33 13.28 22.54
C LEU A 151 17.28 13.36 23.74
N LYS A 152 16.97 12.63 24.82
CA LYS A 152 17.80 12.56 26.04
C LYS A 152 18.60 11.26 26.11
N GLY A 153 18.60 10.48 25.03
CA GLY A 153 19.32 9.24 24.91
C GLY A 153 20.83 9.44 24.98
N LYS A 154 21.55 8.36 25.31
CA LYS A 154 23.03 8.36 25.28
C LYS A 154 23.58 8.21 23.86
N ILE A 155 22.75 7.78 22.93
CA ILE A 155 23.13 7.46 21.56
C ILE A 155 22.91 8.71 20.70
N ASN A 156 23.94 9.14 19.99
CA ASN A 156 23.82 10.18 18.98
C ASN A 156 23.72 9.52 17.59
N PRO A 157 22.51 9.42 16.99
CA PRO A 157 22.32 8.78 15.69
C PRO A 157 23.10 9.46 14.56
N CYS A 158 23.40 10.75 14.67
CA CYS A 158 24.15 11.50 13.68
C CYS A 158 25.64 11.10 13.60
N LEU A 159 26.16 10.38 14.60
CA LEU A 159 27.54 9.90 14.65
C LEU A 159 27.68 8.41 14.26
N LEU A 160 26.56 7.72 14.06
CA LEU A 160 26.55 6.31 13.68
C LEU A 160 26.79 6.15 12.17
N ASP A 161 26.95 4.89 11.75
CA ASP A 161 27.03 4.54 10.33
C ASP A 161 25.80 5.04 9.57
N LYS A 162 26.02 5.50 8.34
CA LYS A 162 24.97 6.00 7.47
C LYS A 162 24.06 4.86 7.02
N THR A 163 22.98 4.68 7.77
CA THR A 163 21.85 3.81 7.42
C THR A 163 20.59 4.66 7.36
N ASP A 164 19.57 4.20 6.64
CA ASP A 164 18.31 4.95 6.50
C ASP A 164 17.68 5.26 7.86
N ILE A 165 17.72 4.29 8.79
CA ILE A 165 17.19 4.46 10.13
C ILE A 165 18.00 5.44 10.98
N ASN A 166 19.34 5.42 10.90
CA ASN A 166 20.19 6.35 11.66
C ASN A 166 20.06 7.78 11.11
N ASN A 167 19.98 7.93 9.79
CA ASN A 167 19.73 9.22 9.15
C ASN A 167 18.36 9.77 9.57
N LEU A 168 17.31 8.94 9.53
CA LEU A 168 15.97 9.31 9.94
C LEU A 168 15.91 9.75 11.41
N ALA A 169 16.63 9.05 12.30
CA ALA A 169 16.72 9.41 13.71
C ALA A 169 17.52 10.70 13.94
N CYS A 170 18.63 10.90 13.22
CA CYS A 170 19.41 12.14 13.28
C CYS A 170 18.57 13.36 12.84
N GLU A 171 17.85 13.24 11.72
CA GLU A 171 16.97 14.30 11.23
C GLU A 171 15.81 14.57 12.19
N TRP A 172 15.20 13.52 12.76
CA TRP A 172 14.18 13.65 13.78
C TRP A 172 14.66 14.52 14.95
N GLN A 173 15.83 14.20 15.52
CA GLN A 173 16.38 14.93 16.66
C GLN A 173 16.61 16.41 16.34
N ARG A 174 17.13 16.71 15.15
CA ARG A 174 17.33 18.08 14.69
C ARG A 174 16.00 18.83 14.54
N LEU A 175 15.04 18.23 13.85
CA LEU A 175 13.77 18.87 13.51
C LEU A 175 12.88 19.09 14.73
N ILE A 176 12.79 18.13 15.65
CA ILE A 176 11.90 18.27 16.80
C ILE A 176 12.43 19.29 17.82
N THR A 177 13.76 19.40 17.96
CA THR A 177 14.38 20.44 18.81
C THR A 177 14.06 21.83 18.27
N GLN A 178 14.14 22.01 16.95
CA GLN A 178 13.77 23.27 16.29
C GLN A 178 12.26 23.54 16.34
N ALA A 179 11.44 22.50 16.39
CA ALA A 179 9.99 22.64 16.45
C ALA A 179 9.54 23.25 17.78
N ASP A 180 10.15 22.85 18.90
CA ASP A 180 9.84 23.39 20.23
C ASP A 180 10.11 24.91 20.27
N ASP A 181 11.24 25.37 19.71
CA ASP A 181 11.54 26.82 19.59
C ASP A 181 10.51 27.57 18.71
N MET A 182 9.96 26.92 17.68
CA MET A 182 8.94 27.50 16.80
C MET A 182 7.54 27.48 17.38
N LEU A 183 7.24 26.56 18.31
CA LEU A 183 5.97 26.56 19.03
C LEU A 183 5.89 27.75 20.01
N ASP A 184 7.03 28.27 20.45
CA ASP A 184 7.14 29.45 21.31
C ASP A 184 7.33 30.77 20.52
N GLY A 185 7.72 30.69 19.24
CA GLY A 185 7.96 31.82 18.34
C GLY A 185 6.82 32.11 17.36
N SER A 186 6.79 33.32 16.80
CA SER A 186 5.72 33.75 15.87
C SER A 186 6.01 33.49 14.39
N ASN A 187 7.21 33.01 14.02
CA ASN A 187 7.64 32.86 12.63
C ASN A 187 8.06 31.42 12.34
N VAL A 188 7.43 30.81 11.34
CA VAL A 188 7.80 29.48 10.86
C VAL A 188 8.91 29.58 9.84
N ASN A 189 9.93 28.75 10.01
CA ASN A 189 11.05 28.65 9.06
C ASN A 189 10.66 27.74 7.89
N THR A 190 10.70 28.28 6.67
CA THR A 190 10.48 27.51 5.42
C THR A 190 11.41 26.31 5.28
N GLU A 191 12.65 26.42 5.77
CA GLU A 191 13.62 25.32 5.79
C GLU A 191 13.20 24.17 6.71
N TRP A 192 12.56 24.50 7.84
CA TRP A 192 12.02 23.50 8.75
C TRP A 192 10.78 22.83 8.16
N LEU A 193 9.89 23.58 7.50
CA LEU A 193 8.72 23.02 6.83
C LEU A 193 9.12 22.00 5.76
N SER A 194 10.06 22.37 4.88
CA SER A 194 10.56 21.45 3.86
C SER A 194 11.29 20.25 4.49
N GLY A 195 12.09 20.47 5.52
CA GLY A 195 12.77 19.41 6.25
C GLY A 195 11.81 18.43 6.93
N MET A 196 10.72 18.92 7.54
CA MET A 196 9.71 18.07 8.19
C MET A 196 8.88 17.28 7.18
N LEU A 197 8.50 17.90 6.06
CA LEU A 197 7.83 17.20 4.96
C LEU A 197 8.72 16.11 4.35
N ALA A 198 10.02 16.40 4.17
CA ALA A 198 10.99 15.41 3.73
C ALA A 198 11.13 14.27 4.74
N TRP A 199 11.20 14.58 6.05
CA TRP A 199 11.27 13.56 7.09
C TRP A 199 10.04 12.64 7.10
N LEU A 200 8.82 13.20 6.92
CA LEU A 200 7.60 12.41 6.80
C LEU A 200 7.66 11.44 5.61
N ARG A 201 8.16 11.90 4.46
CA ARG A 201 8.35 11.06 3.27
C ARG A 201 9.40 9.97 3.49
N SER A 202 10.56 10.31 4.03
CA SER A 202 11.61 9.33 4.36
C SER A 202 11.12 8.28 5.36
N ALA A 203 10.35 8.69 6.38
CA ALA A 203 9.78 7.77 7.35
C ALA A 203 8.72 6.84 6.72
N GLN A 204 7.87 7.38 5.86
CA GLN A 204 6.88 6.63 5.11
C GLN A 204 7.55 5.59 4.20
N GLU A 205 8.52 5.99 3.39
CA GLU A 205 9.27 5.13 2.46
C GLU A 205 10.02 4.01 3.19
N LEU A 206 10.70 4.34 4.30
CA LEU A 206 11.38 3.34 5.11
C LEU A 206 10.39 2.29 5.62
N MET A 207 9.26 2.74 6.19
CA MET A 207 8.29 1.82 6.80
C MET A 207 7.46 1.05 5.78
N SER A 208 7.09 1.65 4.65
CA SER A 208 6.38 0.95 3.57
C SER A 208 7.30 -0.05 2.86
N GLY A 209 8.57 0.29 2.66
CA GLY A 209 9.58 -0.59 2.08
C GLY A 209 9.84 -1.83 2.94
N MET A 210 9.77 -1.73 4.26
CA MET A 210 9.94 -2.86 5.18
C MET A 210 8.89 -3.97 5.01
N ALA A 211 7.69 -3.67 4.51
CA ALA A 211 6.70 -4.69 4.19
C ALA A 211 7.17 -5.65 3.08
N SER A 212 8.16 -5.23 2.29
CA SER A 212 8.75 -5.99 1.19
C SER A 212 10.18 -6.48 1.47
N ASN A 213 10.71 -6.24 2.67
CA ASN A 213 12.07 -6.64 3.05
C ASN A 213 12.11 -8.10 3.50
N TYR A 214 12.03 -9.02 2.54
CA TYR A 214 12.13 -10.44 2.81
C TYR A 214 13.58 -10.84 3.14
N ASP A 215 13.74 -11.69 4.14
CA ASP A 215 15.01 -12.36 4.42
C ASP A 215 15.30 -13.39 3.31
N VAL A 216 16.07 -12.97 2.30
CA VAL A 216 16.38 -13.77 1.10
C VAL A 216 17.09 -15.08 1.47
N SER A 217 17.87 -15.09 2.56
CA SER A 217 18.50 -16.32 3.05
C SER A 217 17.46 -17.32 3.57
N LYS A 218 16.46 -16.86 4.34
CA LYS A 218 15.35 -17.72 4.78
C LYS A 218 14.48 -18.18 3.61
N LEU A 219 14.22 -17.30 2.63
CA LEU A 219 13.50 -17.69 1.41
C LEU A 219 14.26 -18.78 0.64
N GLY A 220 15.58 -18.62 0.48
CA GLY A 220 16.43 -19.62 -0.17
C GLY A 220 16.44 -20.97 0.57
N LEU A 221 16.51 -20.94 1.91
CA LEU A 221 16.39 -22.14 2.73
C LEU A 221 15.02 -22.82 2.56
N GLY A 222 13.94 -22.04 2.60
CA GLY A 222 12.58 -22.54 2.39
C GLY A 222 12.42 -23.20 1.01
N LEU A 223 12.97 -22.59 -0.03
CA LEU A 223 12.98 -23.14 -1.39
C LEU A 223 13.77 -24.46 -1.47
N ALA A 224 14.96 -24.52 -0.85
CA ALA A 224 15.77 -25.73 -0.81
C ALA A 224 15.05 -26.89 -0.09
N LEU A 225 14.39 -26.59 1.05
CA LEU A 225 13.59 -27.57 1.78
C LEU A 225 12.41 -28.06 0.93
N ALA A 226 11.65 -27.17 0.30
CA ALA A 226 10.54 -27.52 -0.58
C ALA A 226 10.99 -28.39 -1.76
N ALA A 227 12.11 -28.04 -2.41
CA ALA A 227 12.69 -28.81 -3.50
C ALA A 227 13.13 -30.21 -3.06
N SER A 228 13.75 -30.32 -1.87
CA SER A 228 14.16 -31.62 -1.32
C SER A 228 12.95 -32.51 -0.99
N ALA A 229 11.88 -31.93 -0.43
CA ALA A 229 10.64 -32.64 -0.13
C ALA A 229 9.95 -33.14 -1.41
N ALA A 230 9.94 -32.31 -2.47
CA ALA A 230 9.43 -32.70 -3.78
C ALA A 230 10.26 -33.84 -4.38
N ALA A 231 11.60 -33.75 -4.32
CA ALA A 231 12.50 -34.81 -4.80
C ALA A 231 12.28 -36.13 -4.05
N CYS A 232 12.16 -36.09 -2.72
CA CYS A 232 11.84 -37.26 -1.89
C CYS A 232 10.48 -37.87 -2.26
N SER A 233 9.47 -37.02 -2.51
CA SER A 233 8.12 -37.48 -2.91
C SER A 233 8.15 -38.16 -4.28
N ILE A 234 8.91 -37.61 -5.24
CA ILE A 234 9.11 -38.21 -6.56
C ILE A 234 9.87 -39.55 -6.44
N MET A 235 10.93 -39.61 -5.64
CA MET A 235 11.67 -40.87 -5.40
C MET A 235 10.78 -41.94 -4.76
N ALA A 236 9.95 -41.57 -3.78
CA ALA A 236 9.00 -42.47 -3.16
C ALA A 236 7.98 -42.99 -4.18
N MET A 237 7.43 -42.10 -5.02
CA MET A 237 6.53 -42.47 -6.12
C MET A 237 7.18 -43.47 -7.08
N LEU A 238 8.41 -43.21 -7.54
CA LEU A 238 9.15 -44.11 -8.44
C LEU A 238 9.41 -45.48 -7.79
N SER A 239 9.67 -45.51 -6.48
CA SER A 239 9.87 -46.77 -5.75
C SER A 239 8.59 -47.61 -5.62
N LEU A 240 7.43 -46.96 -5.52
CA LEU A 240 6.12 -47.60 -5.40
C LEU A 240 5.56 -48.07 -6.74
N VAL A 241 5.95 -47.45 -7.86
CA VAL A 241 5.45 -47.79 -9.20
C VAL A 241 5.68 -49.28 -9.49
N ASN A 242 6.84 -49.83 -9.09
CA ASN A 242 7.19 -51.23 -9.30
C ASN A 242 6.38 -52.22 -8.42
N ARG A 243 5.66 -51.75 -7.40
CA ARG A 243 4.88 -52.59 -6.48
C ARG A 243 3.37 -52.49 -6.69
N SER A 244 2.86 -51.34 -7.15
CA SER A 244 1.42 -51.08 -7.20
C SER A 244 1.03 -50.12 -8.32
N HIS A 245 1.16 -50.56 -9.57
CA HIS A 245 0.86 -49.77 -10.77
C HIS A 245 -0.55 -49.15 -10.77
N ASP A 246 -1.57 -49.88 -10.31
CA ASP A 246 -2.99 -49.47 -10.42
C ASP A 246 -3.35 -48.24 -9.57
N MET A 247 -2.65 -47.98 -8.47
CA MET A 247 -2.89 -46.81 -7.59
C MET A 247 -1.94 -45.65 -7.83
N VAL A 248 -0.70 -45.92 -8.26
CA VAL A 248 0.32 -44.87 -8.38
C VAL A 248 0.03 -43.96 -9.57
N TRP A 249 -0.39 -44.52 -10.71
CA TRP A 249 -0.63 -43.73 -11.91
C TRP A 249 -1.77 -42.70 -11.77
N PRO A 250 -2.97 -43.07 -11.27
CA PRO A 250 -4.06 -42.10 -11.09
C PRO A 250 -3.72 -41.00 -10.08
N THR A 251 -3.08 -41.37 -8.96
CA THR A 251 -2.67 -40.41 -7.92
C THR A 251 -1.64 -39.42 -8.46
N SER A 252 -0.67 -39.90 -9.26
CA SER A 252 0.35 -39.05 -9.87
C SER A 252 -0.24 -38.08 -10.89
N LEU A 253 -1.19 -38.54 -11.71
CA LEU A 253 -1.91 -37.70 -12.66
C LEU A 253 -2.73 -36.62 -11.94
N MET A 254 -3.44 -36.99 -10.86
CA MET A 254 -4.21 -36.03 -10.06
C MET A 254 -3.31 -34.96 -9.45
N THR A 255 -2.17 -35.35 -8.85
CA THR A 255 -1.19 -34.41 -8.29
C THR A 255 -0.61 -33.47 -9.35
N ALA A 256 -0.30 -33.98 -10.55
CA ALA A 256 0.22 -33.16 -11.64
C ALA A 256 -0.80 -32.13 -12.14
N LEU A 257 -2.05 -32.56 -12.35
CA LEU A 257 -3.13 -31.66 -12.78
C LEU A 257 -3.45 -30.62 -11.71
N TYR A 258 -3.44 -31.01 -10.44
CA TYR A 258 -3.59 -30.05 -9.33
C TYR A 258 -2.44 -29.04 -9.30
N GLY A 259 -1.20 -29.48 -9.56
CA GLY A 259 -0.05 -28.60 -9.69
C GLY A 259 -0.23 -27.54 -10.78
N VAL A 260 -0.79 -27.91 -11.94
CA VAL A 260 -1.11 -26.96 -13.03
C VAL A 260 -2.13 -25.91 -12.59
N MET A 261 -3.12 -26.29 -11.79
CA MET A 261 -4.15 -25.37 -11.29
C MET A 261 -3.57 -24.26 -10.39
N MET A 262 -2.42 -24.49 -9.75
CA MET A 262 -1.80 -23.51 -8.84
C MET A 262 -1.02 -22.40 -9.58
N PHE A 263 -0.90 -22.45 -10.91
CA PHE A 263 -0.12 -21.46 -11.68
C PHE A 263 -0.88 -20.18 -12.01
N ALA A 264 -2.20 -20.14 -11.86
CA ALA A 264 -3.02 -18.95 -12.12
C ALA A 264 -4.05 -18.75 -11.01
N SER A 265 -4.20 -17.52 -10.54
CA SER A 265 -5.19 -17.17 -9.50
C SER A 265 -6.61 -17.56 -9.91
N SER A 266 -6.98 -17.35 -11.17
CA SER A 266 -8.28 -17.76 -11.71
C SER A 266 -8.52 -19.26 -11.68
N PHE A 267 -7.48 -20.09 -11.76
CA PHE A 267 -7.60 -21.54 -11.61
C PHE A 267 -7.73 -21.95 -10.15
N VAL A 268 -7.05 -21.25 -9.24
CA VAL A 268 -7.22 -21.44 -7.79
C VAL A 268 -8.64 -21.05 -7.35
N GLU A 269 -9.22 -20.00 -7.92
CA GLU A 269 -10.62 -19.62 -7.67
C GLU A 269 -11.63 -20.68 -8.13
N GLU A 270 -11.25 -21.50 -9.11
CA GLU A 270 -12.08 -22.58 -9.67
C GLU A 270 -11.67 -23.98 -9.17
N GLU A 271 -10.87 -24.05 -8.10
CA GLU A 271 -10.34 -25.29 -7.53
C GLU A 271 -11.46 -26.27 -7.12
N GLN A 272 -12.62 -25.77 -6.70
CA GLN A 272 -13.79 -26.60 -6.39
C GLN A 272 -14.20 -27.51 -7.55
N HIS A 273 -14.09 -27.04 -8.79
CA HIS A 273 -14.45 -27.84 -9.96
C HIS A 273 -13.45 -28.97 -10.16
N PHE A 274 -12.16 -28.70 -9.95
CA PHE A 274 -11.12 -29.73 -10.02
C PHE A 274 -11.40 -30.85 -9.03
N TRP A 275 -11.61 -30.54 -7.74
CA TRP A 275 -11.87 -31.55 -6.72
C TRP A 275 -13.18 -32.30 -6.94
N TYR A 276 -14.25 -31.60 -7.34
CA TYR A 276 -15.53 -32.22 -7.62
C TYR A 276 -15.41 -33.30 -8.71
N TRP A 277 -14.78 -32.96 -9.84
CA TRP A 277 -14.64 -33.89 -10.96
C TRP A 277 -13.62 -35.00 -10.67
N THR A 278 -12.47 -34.68 -10.09
CA THR A 278 -11.43 -35.68 -9.80
C THR A 278 -11.90 -36.69 -8.76
N LEU A 279 -12.55 -36.26 -7.67
CA LEU A 279 -13.11 -37.17 -6.67
C LEU A 279 -14.20 -38.07 -7.26
N THR A 280 -15.10 -37.50 -8.07
CA THR A 280 -16.18 -38.25 -8.73
C THR A 280 -15.63 -39.31 -9.68
N LEU A 281 -14.66 -38.94 -10.52
CA LEU A 281 -13.99 -39.86 -11.44
C LEU A 281 -13.21 -40.95 -10.69
N TRP A 282 -12.54 -40.59 -9.61
CA TRP A 282 -11.79 -41.52 -8.77
C TRP A 282 -12.70 -42.56 -8.11
N MET A 283 -13.81 -42.11 -7.51
CA MET A 283 -14.81 -43.01 -6.89
C MET A 283 -15.46 -43.93 -7.93
N ALA A 284 -15.76 -43.41 -9.13
CA ALA A 284 -16.28 -44.22 -10.22
C ALA A 284 -15.26 -45.28 -10.69
N TYR A 285 -13.98 -44.90 -10.83
CA TYR A 285 -12.90 -45.82 -11.17
C TYR A 285 -12.74 -46.93 -10.13
N LEU A 286 -12.71 -46.59 -8.84
CA LEU A 286 -12.65 -47.58 -7.76
C LEU A 286 -13.88 -48.51 -7.77
N GLY A 287 -15.09 -47.97 -7.97
CA GLY A 287 -16.30 -48.77 -8.11
C GLY A 287 -16.25 -49.78 -9.27
N ILE A 288 -15.85 -49.33 -10.46
CA ILE A 288 -15.71 -50.21 -11.65
C ILE A 288 -14.61 -51.26 -11.43
N SER A 289 -13.47 -50.88 -10.82
CA SER A 289 -12.37 -51.81 -10.56
C SER A 289 -12.76 -52.89 -9.54
N SER A 290 -13.58 -52.55 -8.54
CA SER A 290 -14.05 -53.49 -7.52
C SER A 290 -15.08 -54.50 -8.02
N THR A 291 -15.89 -54.13 -9.02
CA THR A 291 -16.90 -54.99 -9.65
C THR A 291 -16.34 -55.90 -10.75
N ARG A 292 -15.11 -55.64 -11.20
CA ARG A 292 -14.38 -56.44 -12.21
C ARG A 292 -13.50 -57.55 -11.63
N ARG A 293 -13.48 -57.74 -10.30
CA ARG A 293 -12.79 -58.85 -9.62
C ARG A 293 -13.72 -60.03 -9.36
#